data_AF-A0A7D9I8M1-F1
#
_entry.id   AF-A0A7D9I8M1-F1
#
_cell.length_a   1.000
_cell.length_b   1.000
_cell.length_c   1.000
_cell.angle_alpha   90.00
_cell.angle_beta   90.00
_cell.angle_gamma   90.00
#
_symmetry.space_group_name_H-M   'P 1'
#
loop_
_entity.id
_entity.type
_entity.pdbx_description
1 polymer ?
#
loop_
_entity_poly.entity_id
_entity_poly.type
_entity_poly.pdbx_seq_one_letter_code
_entity_poly.pdbx_strand_id
1 'polypeptide(L)'
;MAKNTPTKVYGAHNLESSSCCRLCIKSVGDPAHRYKLFNKTNSEILAIAEHIYGHPLPKEAGLPQLICRPCERRLRSFSAFKNTIVQTQSTLTKFKRCNKDSPGVSRVSKSLKSAQEPPQKQSQRARQRLCFMQSSHGKE
;
A
#
# COMPACT_ATOMS: atom_id res chain seq x y z
N MET A 1 40.19 29.24 13.19
CA MET A 1 40.53 28.24 12.14
C MET A 1 39.27 27.41 11.85
N ALA A 2 38.50 27.77 10.82
CA ALA A 2 37.24 27.08 10.49
C ALA A 2 37.52 25.79 9.71
N LYS A 3 36.88 24.68 10.12
CA LYS A 3 37.06 23.36 9.50
C LYS A 3 36.26 23.30 8.20
N ASN A 4 36.94 23.21 7.07
CA ASN A 4 36.31 23.02 5.75
C ASN A 4 35.65 21.65 5.69
N THR A 5 34.32 21.62 5.76
CA THR A 5 33.53 20.40 5.55
C THR A 5 33.40 20.20 4.05
N PRO A 6 33.72 19.03 3.47
CA PRO A 6 33.59 18.81 2.04
C PRO A 6 32.11 18.84 1.65
N THR A 7 31.68 19.93 1.02
CA THR A 7 30.34 20.07 0.46
C THR A 7 30.24 19.14 -0.73
N LYS A 8 29.41 18.11 -0.61
CA LYS A 8 29.13 17.16 -1.69
C LYS A 8 28.45 17.92 -2.83
N VAL A 9 29.23 18.25 -3.86
CA VAL A 9 28.72 18.91 -5.07
C VAL A 9 27.88 17.89 -5.83
N TYR A 10 26.56 18.04 -5.75
CA TYR A 10 25.66 17.35 -6.66
C TYR A 10 25.75 18.08 -8.00
N GLY A 11 26.49 17.51 -8.95
CA GLY A 11 26.54 18.03 -10.31
C GLY A 11 25.13 18.18 -10.85
N ALA A 12 24.79 19.37 -11.35
CA ALA A 12 23.53 19.60 -12.03
C ALA A 12 23.44 18.61 -13.21
N HIS A 13 22.54 17.64 -13.11
CA HIS A 13 22.31 16.72 -14.21
C HIS A 13 21.68 17.52 -15.35
N ASN A 14 22.40 17.68 -16.46
CA ASN A 14 21.87 18.27 -17.68
C ASN A 14 20.59 17.51 -18.07
N LEU A 15 19.44 18.18 -17.98
CA LEU A 15 18.12 17.62 -18.29
C LEU A 15 18.04 17.15 -19.76
N GLU A 16 18.90 17.68 -20.62
CA GLU A 16 19.05 17.30 -22.03
C GLU A 16 19.75 15.95 -22.26
N SER A 17 20.24 15.30 -21.21
CA SER A 17 20.87 13.98 -21.35
C SER A 17 19.79 12.92 -21.51
N SER A 18 19.67 12.36 -22.72
CA SER A 18 18.82 11.21 -23.07
C SER A 18 19.05 9.96 -22.20
N SER A 19 20.07 9.96 -21.35
CA SER A 19 20.41 8.91 -20.39
C SER A 19 19.81 9.12 -19.00
N CYS A 20 19.04 10.18 -18.72
CA CYS A 20 18.42 10.41 -17.41
C CYS A 20 17.11 9.64 -17.23
N CYS A 21 16.76 9.34 -15.97
CA CYS A 21 15.48 8.75 -15.61
C CYS A 21 14.37 9.81 -15.59
N ARG A 22 13.24 9.54 -16.25
CA ARG A 22 12.06 10.41 -16.31
C ARG A 22 11.46 10.75 -14.95
N LEU A 23 11.57 9.84 -13.98
CA LEU A 23 10.89 9.95 -12.69
C LEU A 23 11.76 10.52 -11.57
N CYS A 24 13.08 10.39 -11.66
CA CYS A 24 13.98 10.90 -10.62
C CYS A 24 15.09 11.81 -11.13
N ILE A 25 15.17 12.06 -12.44
CA ILE A 25 16.14 12.93 -13.11
C ILE A 25 17.61 12.50 -12.94
N LYS A 26 17.86 11.40 -12.23
CA LYS A 26 19.20 10.82 -12.09
C LYS A 26 19.64 10.16 -13.38
N SER A 27 20.93 10.27 -13.68
CA SER A 27 21.58 9.55 -14.78
C SER A 27 21.42 8.04 -14.63
N VAL A 28 21.04 7.37 -15.71
CA VAL A 28 20.98 5.91 -15.81
C VAL A 28 22.24 5.44 -16.52
N GLY A 29 23.27 5.13 -15.72
CA GLY A 29 24.60 4.77 -16.23
C GLY A 29 24.69 3.37 -16.84
N ASP A 30 23.79 2.46 -16.47
CA ASP A 30 23.81 1.08 -16.93
C ASP A 30 22.72 0.82 -18.00
N PRO A 31 23.11 0.48 -19.25
CA PRO A 31 22.18 0.15 -20.32
C PRO A 31 21.29 -1.06 -20.05
N ALA A 32 21.69 -2.00 -19.19
CA ALA A 32 20.90 -3.18 -18.84
C ALA A 32 19.79 -2.86 -17.83
N HIS A 33 19.94 -1.76 -17.07
CA HIS A 33 19.03 -1.39 -15.98
C HIS A 33 18.15 -0.17 -16.31
N ARG A 34 18.00 0.14 -17.60
CA ARG A 34 17.11 1.20 -18.12
C ARG A 34 15.98 0.60 -18.95
N TYR A 35 14.77 1.08 -18.72
CA TYR A 35 13.58 0.70 -19.50
C TYR A 35 13.08 1.91 -20.28
N LYS A 36 12.65 1.70 -21.52
CA LYS A 36 11.96 2.73 -22.32
C LYS A 36 10.51 2.84 -21.81
N LEU A 37 10.16 3.96 -21.18
CA LEU A 37 8.84 4.14 -20.55
C LEU A 37 7.70 4.03 -21.56
N PHE A 38 7.89 4.61 -22.74
CA PHE A 38 6.89 4.69 -23.81
C PHE A 38 6.90 3.48 -24.76
N ASN A 39 7.56 2.38 -24.39
CA ASN A 39 7.49 1.14 -25.15
C ASN A 39 6.19 0.40 -24.80
N LYS A 40 5.55 -0.25 -25.78
CA LYS A 40 4.29 -0.98 -25.61
C LYS A 40 4.38 -2.08 -24.54
N THR A 41 5.54 -2.73 -24.42
CA THR A 41 5.82 -3.74 -23.38
C THR A 41 5.77 -3.19 -21.97
N ASN A 42 6.00 -1.88 -21.81
CA ASN A 42 6.06 -1.18 -20.52
C ASN A 42 4.82 -0.30 -20.30
N SER A 43 3.75 -0.53 -21.07
CA SER A 43 2.50 0.23 -21.00
C SER A 43 1.87 0.21 -19.61
N GLU A 44 1.95 -0.91 -18.89
CA GLU A 44 1.48 -1.00 -17.51
C GLU A 44 2.23 -0.04 -16.58
N ILE A 45 3.55 0.04 -16.72
CA ILE A 45 4.40 0.91 -15.90
C ILE A 45 4.09 2.38 -16.20
N LEU A 46 3.90 2.71 -17.49
CA LEU A 46 3.47 4.04 -17.91
C LEU A 46 2.10 4.39 -17.31
N ALA A 47 1.11 3.50 -17.41
CA ALA A 47 -0.22 3.72 -16.87
C ALA A 47 -0.21 3.96 -15.34
N ILE A 48 0.63 3.23 -14.59
CA ILE A 48 0.78 3.46 -13.15
C ILE A 48 1.40 4.84 -12.89
N ALA A 49 2.43 5.22 -13.66
CA ALA A 49 3.09 6.51 -13.49
C ALA A 49 2.13 7.68 -13.79
N GLU A 50 1.37 7.60 -14.87
CA GLU A 50 0.34 8.59 -15.25
C GLU A 50 -0.78 8.64 -14.21
N HIS A 51 -1.19 7.49 -13.69
CA HIS A 51 -2.18 7.43 -12.62
C HIS A 51 -1.71 8.12 -11.33
N ILE A 52 -0.43 7.97 -10.95
CA ILE A 52 0.15 8.65 -9.78
C ILE A 52 0.30 10.15 -10.05
N TYR A 53 0.72 10.53 -11.26
CA TYR A 53 0.91 11.92 -11.63
C TYR A 53 -0.42 12.67 -11.79
N GLY A 54 -1.49 11.95 -12.15
CA GLY A 54 -2.84 12.50 -12.39
C GLY A 54 -3.07 12.95 -13.83
N HIS A 55 -2.04 12.95 -14.66
CA HIS A 55 -2.09 13.37 -16.07
C HIS A 55 -1.27 12.43 -16.96
N PRO A 56 -1.56 12.38 -18.27
CA PRO A 56 -0.72 11.68 -19.24
C PRO A 56 0.70 12.26 -19.25
N LEU A 57 1.70 11.39 -19.37
CA LEU A 57 3.09 11.83 -19.43
C LEU A 57 3.41 12.25 -20.87
N PRO A 58 3.89 13.49 -21.07
CA PRO A 58 4.07 14.02 -22.40
C PRO A 58 5.35 13.39 -23.02
N LYS A 59 5.28 13.07 -24.33
CA LYS A 59 6.24 12.25 -25.09
C LYS A 59 7.02 13.12 -26.08
N GLU A 60 7.60 14.21 -25.59
CA GLU A 60 8.39 15.14 -26.40
C GLU A 60 9.83 14.63 -26.57
N ALA A 61 10.47 15.02 -27.68
CA ALA A 61 11.84 14.63 -27.98
C ALA A 61 12.87 15.21 -26.99
N GLY A 62 12.56 16.33 -26.33
CA GLY A 62 13.44 16.99 -25.35
C GLY A 62 13.33 16.43 -23.92
N LEU A 63 12.50 15.42 -23.68
CA LEU A 63 12.25 14.90 -22.34
C LEU A 63 12.81 13.48 -22.16
N PRO A 64 13.28 13.13 -20.95
CA PRO A 64 13.79 11.79 -20.71
C PRO A 64 12.71 10.72 -20.97
N GLN A 65 13.04 9.73 -21.79
CA GLN A 65 12.12 8.64 -22.17
C GLN A 65 12.41 7.33 -21.43
N LEU A 66 13.43 7.34 -20.57
CA LEU A 66 13.90 6.16 -19.85
C LEU A 66 13.45 6.20 -18.39
N ILE A 67 13.32 5.03 -17.78
CA ILE A 67 13.22 4.88 -16.33
C ILE A 67 14.34 3.98 -15.83
N CYS A 68 14.85 4.30 -14.64
CA CYS A 68 15.80 3.43 -13.94
C CYS A 68 15.07 2.33 -13.16
N ARG A 69 15.74 1.19 -12.98
CA ARG A 69 15.23 0.04 -12.20
C ARG A 69 14.68 0.40 -10.80
N PRO A 70 15.29 1.29 -10.00
CA PRO A 70 14.70 1.70 -8.72
C PRO A 70 13.32 2.36 -8.85
N CYS A 71 13.14 3.21 -9.86
CA CYS A 71 11.85 3.88 -10.11
C CYS A 71 10.80 2.88 -10.61
N GLU A 72 11.18 1.99 -11.53
CA GLU A 72 10.34 0.89 -12.00
C GLU A 72 9.83 0.01 -10.84
N ARG A 73 10.75 -0.42 -9.95
CA ARG A 73 10.40 -1.18 -8.75
C ARG A 73 9.40 -0.45 -7.86
N ARG A 74 9.60 0.87 -7.64
CA ARG A 74 8.67 1.68 -6.83
C ARG A 74 7.28 1.75 -7.44
N LEU A 75 7.16 1.87 -8.75
CA LEU A 75 5.87 1.85 -9.44
C LEU A 75 5.14 0.52 -9.25
N ARG A 76 5.86 -0.60 -9.39
CA ARG A 76 5.29 -1.94 -9.13
C ARG A 76 4.83 -2.08 -7.68
N SER A 77 5.65 -1.66 -6.72
CA SER A 77 5.29 -1.67 -5.29
C SER A 77 4.07 -0.80 -5.00
N PHE A 78 3.96 0.38 -5.62
CA PHE A 78 2.78 1.23 -5.50
C PHE A 78 1.52 0.52 -6.02
N SER A 79 1.60 -0.11 -7.20
CA SER A 79 0.46 -0.85 -7.76
C SER A 79 0.02 -1.99 -6.85
N ALA A 80 0.96 -2.76 -6.29
CA ALA A 80 0.67 -3.81 -5.33
C ALA A 80 -0.01 -3.26 -4.07
N PHE A 81 0.53 -2.18 -3.51
CA PHE A 81 -0.02 -1.54 -2.31
C PHE A 81 -1.43 -0.97 -2.55
N LYS A 82 -1.65 -0.32 -3.69
CA LYS A 82 -2.98 0.15 -4.11
C LYS A 82 -3.99 -1.00 -4.16
N ASN A 83 -3.61 -2.14 -4.73
CA ASN A 83 -4.48 -3.33 -4.78
C ASN A 83 -4.83 -3.84 -3.38
N THR A 84 -3.86 -3.88 -2.45
CA THR A 84 -4.11 -4.23 -1.05
C THR A 84 -5.13 -3.30 -0.40
N ILE A 85 -5.03 -1.99 -0.62
CA ILE A 85 -6.00 -1.01 -0.10
C ILE A 85 -7.40 -1.30 -0.68
N VAL A 86 -7.53 -1.46 -1.99
CA VAL A 86 -8.82 -1.72 -2.65
C VAL A 86 -9.47 -3.01 -2.14
N GLN A 87 -8.71 -4.10 -2.04
CA GLN A 87 -9.20 -5.37 -1.51
C GLN A 87 -9.65 -5.26 -0.05
N THR A 88 -8.85 -4.58 0.77
CA THR A 88 -9.17 -4.39 2.19
C THR A 88 -10.44 -3.57 2.35
N GLN A 89 -10.58 -2.47 1.62
CA GLN A 89 -11.78 -1.62 1.67
C GLN A 89 -13.03 -2.32 1.13
N SER A 90 -12.90 -3.09 0.04
CA SER A 90 -14.00 -3.93 -0.48
C SER A 90 -14.47 -4.93 0.59
N THR A 91 -13.54 -5.53 1.32
CA THR A 91 -13.84 -6.45 2.42
C THR A 91 -14.54 -5.74 3.57
N LEU A 92 -13.99 -4.62 4.06
CA LEU A 92 -14.58 -3.85 5.17
C LEU A 92 -15.98 -3.32 4.86
N THR A 93 -16.22 -2.88 3.62
CA THR A 93 -17.54 -2.39 3.18
C THR A 93 -18.57 -3.52 3.07
N LYS A 94 -18.17 -4.73 2.67
CA LYS A 94 -19.04 -5.92 2.67
C LYS A 94 -19.38 -6.38 4.08
N PHE A 95 -18.42 -6.42 5.01
CA PHE A 95 -18.67 -6.84 6.40
C PHE A 95 -19.67 -5.94 7.15
N LYS A 96 -19.70 -4.62 6.86
CA LYS A 96 -20.72 -3.72 7.43
C LYS A 96 -22.16 -4.06 7.01
N ARG A 97 -22.35 -4.79 5.91
CA ARG A 97 -23.68 -5.18 5.41
C ARG A 97 -24.26 -6.41 6.12
N CYS A 98 -23.43 -7.22 6.77
CA CYS A 98 -23.86 -8.45 7.44
C CYS A 98 -24.17 -8.29 8.94
N ASN A 99 -24.08 -7.09 9.52
CA ASN A 99 -24.36 -6.85 10.95
C ASN A 99 -25.77 -6.32 11.25
N LYS A 100 -26.69 -6.28 10.28
CA LYS A 100 -28.07 -5.81 10.49
C LYS A 100 -29.07 -6.90 10.85
N ASP A 101 -28.74 -8.16 10.66
CA ASP A 101 -29.57 -9.26 11.13
C ASP A 101 -29.00 -9.77 12.43
N SER A 102 -29.31 -9.02 13.50
CA SER A 102 -29.39 -9.62 14.83
C SER A 102 -30.32 -10.84 14.67
N PRO A 103 -29.88 -12.09 14.92
CA PRO A 103 -30.83 -13.18 15.00
C PRO A 103 -31.76 -12.78 16.13
N GLY A 104 -33.00 -12.46 15.79
CA GLY A 104 -34.02 -12.14 16.76
C GLY A 104 -34.02 -13.28 17.76
N VAL A 105 -33.56 -13.01 18.98
CA VAL A 105 -33.83 -13.88 20.11
C VAL A 105 -35.35 -13.93 20.17
N SER A 106 -35.94 -15.02 19.67
CA SER A 106 -37.33 -15.34 19.92
C SER A 106 -37.48 -15.45 21.43
N ARG A 107 -37.86 -14.36 22.08
CA ARG A 107 -38.30 -14.36 23.46
C ARG A 107 -39.60 -15.15 23.48
N VAL A 108 -39.48 -16.45 23.73
CA VAL A 108 -40.61 -17.26 24.18
C VAL A 108 -40.94 -16.77 25.59
N SER A 109 -41.88 -15.84 25.67
CA SER A 109 -42.56 -15.50 26.91
C SER A 109 -43.43 -16.69 27.30
N LYS A 110 -42.94 -17.54 28.21
CA LYS A 110 -43.81 -18.41 29.02
C LYS A 110 -43.79 -17.88 30.45
N SER A 111 -44.87 -17.20 30.80
CA SER A 111 -45.26 -16.89 32.17
C SER A 111 -45.73 -18.17 32.85
N LEU A 112 -45.18 -18.51 34.03
CA LEU A 112 -45.93 -19.01 35.20
C LEU A 112 -44.98 -19.27 36.41
N LYS A 113 -45.01 -18.32 37.36
CA LYS A 113 -45.16 -18.46 38.83
C LYS A 113 -44.23 -19.39 39.65
N SER A 114 -43.36 -18.75 40.47
CA SER A 114 -43.33 -18.80 41.96
C SER A 114 -41.97 -19.12 42.64
N ALA A 115 -41.68 -18.30 43.66
CA ALA A 115 -40.86 -18.54 44.88
C ALA A 115 -39.33 -18.22 44.93
N GLN A 116 -39.04 -17.13 45.68
CA GLN A 116 -38.01 -16.89 46.73
C GLN A 116 -36.50 -16.61 46.42
N GLU A 117 -36.11 -15.34 46.72
CA GLU A 117 -34.88 -14.73 47.33
C GLU A 117 -33.42 -14.90 46.77
N PRO A 118 -32.49 -13.92 47.02
CA PRO A 118 -31.30 -13.54 46.24
C PRO A 118 -29.97 -13.89 46.98
N PRO A 119 -28.80 -13.21 46.79
CA PRO A 119 -28.18 -12.49 45.65
C PRO A 119 -26.78 -13.07 45.29
N GLN A 120 -26.14 -12.68 44.17
CA GLN A 120 -24.67 -12.51 44.11
C GLN A 120 -24.15 -11.76 42.88
N LYS A 121 -23.45 -10.64 43.13
CA LYS A 121 -22.68 -9.86 42.15
C LYS A 121 -21.39 -10.62 41.81
N GLN A 122 -21.09 -10.85 40.54
CA GLN A 122 -19.73 -11.15 40.09
C GLN A 122 -19.34 -10.30 38.88
N SER A 123 -18.47 -9.34 39.18
CA SER A 123 -17.63 -8.62 38.23
C SER A 123 -16.73 -9.60 37.49
N GLN A 124 -16.79 -9.62 36.14
CA GLN A 124 -15.73 -10.24 35.34
C GLN A 124 -15.22 -9.27 34.28
N ARG A 125 -13.99 -8.81 34.52
CA ARG A 125 -13.08 -8.20 33.55
C ARG A 125 -12.89 -9.16 32.36
N ALA A 126 -13.45 -8.82 31.21
CA ALA A 126 -13.02 -9.43 29.95
C ALA A 126 -11.72 -8.75 29.48
N ARG A 127 -10.60 -9.40 29.76
CA ARG A 127 -9.28 -9.07 29.18
C ARG A 127 -9.38 -9.21 27.65
N GLN A 128 -9.20 -8.12 26.92
CA GLN A 128 -8.94 -8.16 25.48
C GLN A 128 -7.63 -8.95 25.26
N ARG A 129 -7.75 -10.15 24.67
CA ARG A 129 -6.60 -10.89 24.14
C ARG A 129 -6.25 -10.29 22.77
N LEU A 130 -5.04 -9.72 22.65
CA LEU A 130 -4.42 -9.44 21.35
C LEU A 130 -4.20 -10.76 20.59
N CYS A 131 -4.61 -10.81 19.33
CA CYS A 131 -4.23 -11.88 18.42
C CYS A 131 -2.81 -11.66 17.92
N PHE A 132 -1.85 -12.41 18.46
CA PHE A 132 -0.54 -12.63 17.83
C PHE A 132 -0.67 -13.89 16.96
N MET A 133 -0.55 -13.76 15.65
CA MET A 133 -0.30 -14.89 14.75
C MET A 133 1.18 -14.90 14.41
N GLN A 134 1.94 -15.75 15.10
CA GLN A 134 3.23 -16.22 14.61
C GLN A 134 3.00 -17.58 13.95
N SER A 135 3.41 -17.72 12.70
CA SER A 135 3.53 -19.01 12.04
C SER A 135 4.98 -19.20 11.63
N SER A 136 5.65 -20.06 12.37
CA SER A 136 6.92 -20.68 12.02
C SER A 136 6.68 -22.18 11.98
N HIS A 137 6.88 -22.80 10.81
CA HIS A 137 7.12 -24.23 10.70
C HIS A 137 8.17 -24.44 9.60
N GLY A 138 9.35 -24.87 10.03
CA GLY A 138 10.28 -25.66 9.22
C GLY A 138 10.26 -27.10 9.73
N LYS A 139 10.48 -28.04 8.80
CA LYS A 139 10.93 -29.45 8.93
C LYS A 139 11.06 -29.94 7.48
N GLU A 140 12.08 -30.63 7.01
CA GLU A 140 13.23 -31.36 7.57
C GLU A 140 14.38 -31.29 6.56
#